data_AF-A0A661AG82-F1
#
_entry.id   AF-A0A661AG82-F1
#
_cell.length_a   1.000
_cell.length_b   1.000
_cell.length_c   1.000
_cell.angle_alpha   90.00
_cell.angle_beta   90.00
_cell.angle_gamma   90.00
#
_symmetry.space_group_name_H-M   'P 1'
#
loop_
_entity.id
_entity.type
_entity.pdbx_description
1 polymer ?
#
loop_
_entity_poly.entity_id
_entity_poly.type
_entity_poly.pdbx_seq_one_letter_code
_entity_poly.pdbx_strand_id
1 'polypeptide(L)'
;YLALDTLEGDISVKIKRKGQGKLYYLLRMFYPWRRPEKPVDAGIGIKKRILTLDGEEPEEIESGRVYVVELTVEVPDERVWVVINDPLPAGFEVVPRWSRIESKDVKKWRMWMRHEVYFDRVIAYARHLSRGVYVLRYPVRAIVPGKFSLPPTLVQEMYTPSVFGRTEGRMIEVKEGI
;
A
#
# COMPACT_ATOMS: atom_id res chain seq x y z
N TYR A 1 -20.12 -15.77 -11.97
CA TYR A 1 -19.83 -14.49 -11.29
C TYR A 1 -21.11 -14.04 -10.61
N LEU A 2 -21.16 -14.05 -9.27
CA LEU A 2 -22.26 -13.40 -8.56
C LEU A 2 -21.94 -11.91 -8.49
N ALA A 3 -22.88 -11.08 -8.93
CA ALA A 3 -22.78 -9.64 -8.80
C ALA A 3 -23.02 -9.28 -7.32
N LEU A 4 -21.96 -8.85 -6.63
CA LEU A 4 -21.97 -8.57 -5.17
C LEU A 4 -22.92 -7.44 -4.78
N ASP A 5 -23.34 -6.61 -5.73
CA ASP A 5 -24.29 -5.51 -5.60
C ASP A 5 -25.75 -5.97 -5.43
N THR A 6 -26.04 -7.24 -5.66
CA THR A 6 -27.37 -7.85 -5.39
C THR A 6 -27.46 -8.55 -4.04
N LEU A 7 -26.36 -8.59 -3.27
CA LEU A 7 -26.31 -9.24 -1.96
C LEU A 7 -26.53 -8.20 -0.86
N GLU A 8 -27.72 -8.23 -0.26
CA GLU A 8 -28.06 -7.47 0.95
C GLU A 8 -27.92 -8.34 2.20
N GLY A 9 -27.34 -7.78 3.27
CA GLY A 9 -27.17 -8.47 4.56
C GLY A 9 -25.90 -9.32 4.68
N ASP A 10 -25.87 -10.21 5.69
CA ASP A 10 -24.71 -11.06 5.97
C ASP A 10 -24.52 -12.11 4.87
N ILE A 11 -23.40 -12.01 4.15
CA ILE A 11 -22.99 -13.00 3.16
C ILE A 11 -22.30 -14.16 3.88
N SER A 12 -23.02 -15.26 4.08
CA SER A 12 -22.45 -16.48 4.66
C SER A 12 -21.99 -17.47 3.58
N VAL A 13 -20.75 -17.93 3.66
CA VAL A 13 -20.22 -19.02 2.81
C VAL A 13 -20.10 -20.28 3.65
N LYS A 14 -20.84 -21.33 3.29
CA LYS A 14 -20.79 -22.65 3.96
C LYS A 14 -20.07 -23.67 3.07
N ILE A 15 -18.94 -24.18 3.57
CA ILE A 15 -18.16 -25.22 2.90
C ILE A 15 -18.42 -26.55 3.62
N LYS A 16 -18.93 -27.55 2.90
CA LYS A 16 -19.25 -28.88 3.46
C LYS A 16 -18.55 -29.97 2.65
N ARG A 17 -17.84 -30.87 3.33
CA ARG A 17 -17.25 -32.09 2.75
C ARG A 17 -18.26 -33.25 2.81
N LYS A 18 -18.36 -34.04 1.75
CA LYS A 18 -19.01 -35.37 1.73
C LYS A 18 -18.01 -36.41 1.24
N GLY A 19 -17.91 -37.58 1.89
CA GLY A 19 -17.01 -38.68 1.51
C GLY A 19 -15.85 -38.94 2.50
N GLN A 20 -14.83 -39.69 2.08
CA GLN A 20 -13.60 -39.97 2.84
C GLN A 20 -12.41 -39.13 2.30
N GLY A 21 -11.34 -38.92 3.08
CA GLY A 21 -10.17 -38.10 2.68
C GLY A 21 -10.15 -36.64 3.19
N LYS A 22 -9.08 -35.88 2.88
CA LYS A 22 -8.88 -34.49 3.34
C LYS A 22 -9.40 -33.47 2.32
N LEU A 23 -10.08 -32.42 2.77
CA LEU A 23 -10.49 -31.28 1.96
C LEU A 23 -9.55 -30.09 2.25
N TYR A 24 -8.90 -29.59 1.20
CA TYR A 24 -8.15 -28.33 1.23
C TYR A 24 -8.93 -27.30 0.42
N TYR A 25 -9.06 -26.07 0.92
CA TYR A 25 -9.78 -25.01 0.23
C TYR A 25 -9.11 -23.64 0.48
N LEU A 26 -9.27 -22.73 -0.48
CA LEU A 26 -8.91 -21.32 -0.37
C LEU A 26 -10.10 -20.49 -0.83
N LEU A 27 -10.54 -19.53 -0.01
CA LEU A 27 -11.58 -18.58 -0.36
C LEU A 27 -10.96 -17.18 -0.46
N ARG A 28 -11.17 -16.50 -1.59
CA ARG A 28 -10.71 -15.14 -1.82
C ARG A 28 -11.86 -14.29 -2.37
N MET A 29 -12.08 -13.12 -1.78
CA MET A 29 -13.10 -12.16 -2.19
C MET A 29 -12.43 -10.86 -2.60
N PHE A 30 -12.88 -10.28 -3.73
CA PHE A 30 -12.44 -8.98 -4.22
C PHE A 30 -13.67 -8.11 -4.45
N TYR A 31 -13.62 -6.87 -3.99
CA TYR A 31 -14.71 -5.93 -4.15
C TYR A 31 -14.19 -4.49 -4.09
N PRO A 32 -14.78 -3.58 -4.88
CA PRO A 32 -14.48 -2.17 -4.78
C PRO A 32 -15.16 -1.58 -3.53
N TRP A 33 -14.41 -0.83 -2.74
CA TRP A 33 -14.93 -0.21 -1.52
C TRP A 33 -15.59 1.12 -1.84
N ARG A 34 -16.77 1.37 -1.24
CA ARG A 34 -17.50 2.65 -1.38
C ARG A 34 -17.14 3.68 -0.31
N ARG A 35 -16.28 3.34 0.66
CA ARG A 35 -15.90 4.19 1.80
C ARG A 35 -14.38 4.11 2.03
N PRO A 36 -13.77 5.16 2.63
CA PRO A 36 -12.37 5.13 2.98
C PRO A 36 -12.08 3.92 3.89
N GLU A 37 -11.09 3.12 3.51
CA GLU A 37 -10.72 1.91 4.25
C GLU A 37 -10.12 2.31 5.61
N LYS A 38 -10.52 1.60 6.67
CA LYS A 38 -9.81 1.72 7.95
C LYS A 38 -8.45 1.03 7.84
N PRO A 39 -7.41 1.57 8.50
CA PRO A 39 -6.12 0.90 8.55
C PRO A 39 -6.29 -0.46 9.23
N VAL A 40 -5.51 -1.44 8.78
CA VAL A 40 -5.48 -2.79 9.37
C VAL A 40 -4.03 -3.22 9.49
N ASP A 41 -3.68 -3.74 10.66
CA ASP A 41 -2.48 -4.54 10.87
C ASP A 41 -2.91 -5.99 11.12
N ALA A 42 -2.57 -6.85 10.17
CA ALA A 42 -2.75 -8.30 10.23
C ALA A 42 -1.38 -9.00 10.17
N GLY A 43 -0.41 -8.52 10.96
CA GLY A 43 0.93 -9.09 11.11
C GLY A 43 2.04 -8.31 10.38
N ILE A 44 1.69 -7.17 9.77
CA ILE A 44 2.61 -6.17 9.20
C ILE A 44 2.00 -4.79 9.44
N GLY A 45 2.74 -3.89 10.08
CA GLY A 45 2.35 -2.49 10.24
C GLY A 45 2.76 -1.66 9.02
N ILE A 46 1.93 -0.68 8.64
CA ILE A 46 2.25 0.26 7.55
C ILE A 46 1.70 1.66 7.84
N LYS A 47 2.55 2.66 7.62
CA LYS A 47 2.18 4.08 7.65
C LYS A 47 2.64 4.77 6.38
N LYS A 48 1.75 5.55 5.76
CA LYS A 48 2.06 6.42 4.62
C LYS A 48 2.01 7.89 5.05
N ARG A 49 3.05 8.64 4.71
CA ARG A 49 3.13 10.09 4.88
C ARG A 49 3.51 10.72 3.54
N ILE A 50 3.03 11.93 3.31
CA ILE A 50 3.46 12.78 2.20
C ILE A 50 4.15 13.96 2.85
N LEU A 51 5.42 14.18 2.50
CA LEU A 51 6.31 15.15 3.13
C LEU A 51 6.79 16.17 2.11
N THR A 52 7.17 17.35 2.58
CA THR A 52 7.99 18.28 1.80
C THR A 52 9.38 17.69 1.55
N LEU A 53 10.18 18.32 0.68
CA LEU A 53 11.57 17.90 0.45
C LEU A 53 12.44 18.00 1.72
N ASP A 54 12.06 18.87 2.66
CA ASP A 54 12.74 19.05 3.95
C ASP A 54 12.30 18.04 5.01
N GLY A 55 11.32 17.17 4.70
CA GLY A 55 10.86 16.10 5.58
C GLY A 55 9.69 16.45 6.51
N GLU A 56 9.08 17.62 6.31
CA GLU A 56 7.94 18.10 7.11
C GLU A 56 6.60 17.68 6.50
N GLU A 57 5.56 17.56 7.32
CA GLU A 57 4.20 17.38 6.80
C GLU A 57 3.68 18.72 6.25
N PRO A 58 3.30 18.79 4.96
CA PRO A 58 2.79 20.03 4.41
C PRO A 58 1.40 20.32 4.97
N GLU A 59 1.14 21.58 5.31
CA GLU A 59 -0.22 22.04 5.64
C GLU A 59 -1.15 21.87 4.43
N GLU A 60 -0.64 22.16 3.23
CA GLU A 60 -1.38 22.09 1.97
C GLU A 60 -0.51 21.50 0.85
N ILE A 61 -1.17 20.81 -0.07
CA ILE A 61 -0.51 20.27 -1.26
C ILE A 61 -0.84 21.17 -2.44
N GLU A 62 0.18 21.71 -3.08
CA GLU A 62 0.06 22.63 -4.21
C GLU A 62 0.52 21.95 -5.51
N SER A 63 -0.22 22.20 -6.59
CA SER A 63 0.16 21.77 -7.93
C SER A 63 1.51 22.37 -8.35
N GLY A 64 2.30 21.62 -9.10
CA GLY A 64 3.63 22.00 -9.57
C GLY A 64 4.76 21.65 -8.60
N ARG A 65 4.48 21.45 -7.30
CA ARG A 65 5.50 21.13 -6.30
C ARG A 65 5.84 19.64 -6.25
N VAL A 66 7.07 19.36 -5.79
CA VAL A 66 7.56 18.00 -5.52
C VAL A 66 7.47 17.72 -4.02
N TYR A 67 6.91 16.57 -3.69
CA TYR A 67 6.78 16.01 -2.35
C TYR A 67 7.49 14.65 -2.29
N VAL A 68 7.63 14.10 -1.09
CA VAL A 68 8.18 12.77 -0.85
C VAL A 68 7.10 11.90 -0.21
N VAL A 69 6.75 10.80 -0.85
CA VAL A 69 5.98 9.74 -0.18
C VAL A 69 6.94 8.95 0.69
N GLU A 70 6.62 8.81 1.96
CA GLU A 70 7.32 7.99 2.94
C GLU A 70 6.40 6.85 3.39
N LEU A 71 6.84 5.61 3.16
CA LEU A 71 6.21 4.40 3.65
C LEU A 71 7.06 3.81 4.77
N THR A 72 6.51 3.75 5.97
CA THR A 72 7.13 3.05 7.11
C THR A 72 6.46 1.70 7.29
N VAL A 73 7.20 0.62 7.04
CA VAL A 73 6.77 -0.76 7.20
C VAL A 73 7.35 -1.32 8.49
N GLU A 74 6.49 -1.79 9.39
CA GLU A 74 6.87 -2.47 10.62
C GLU A 74 6.64 -3.97 10.48
N VAL A 75 7.68 -4.75 10.72
CA VAL A 75 7.71 -6.19 10.53
C VAL A 75 7.99 -6.83 11.90
N PRO A 76 6.97 -7.35 12.61
CA PRO A 76 7.13 -7.87 13.98
C PRO A 76 7.88 -9.21 14.04
N ASP A 77 7.76 -10.02 12.98
CA ASP A 77 8.48 -11.29 12.80
C ASP A 77 9.00 -11.38 11.37
N GLU A 78 9.91 -12.32 11.10
CA GLU A 78 10.39 -12.56 9.75
C GLU A 78 9.24 -12.79 8.74
N ARG A 79 9.32 -12.11 7.59
CA ARG A 79 8.37 -12.22 6.49
C ARG A 79 9.10 -12.56 5.20
N VAL A 80 8.44 -13.34 4.34
CA VAL A 80 9.01 -13.76 3.06
C VAL A 80 8.07 -13.43 1.92
N TRP A 81 8.65 -13.11 0.75
CA TRP A 81 7.89 -12.76 -0.45
C TRP A 81 6.88 -11.66 -0.20
N VAL A 82 7.34 -10.54 0.36
CA VAL A 82 6.51 -9.39 0.69
C VAL A 82 6.40 -8.50 -0.54
N VAL A 83 5.18 -8.04 -0.82
CA VAL A 83 4.91 -7.00 -1.81
C VAL A 83 4.28 -5.79 -1.13
N ILE A 84 4.77 -4.61 -1.48
CA ILE A 84 4.18 -3.32 -1.16
C ILE A 84 3.57 -2.80 -2.45
N ASN A 85 2.26 -2.56 -2.45
CA ASN A 85 1.52 -1.94 -3.53
C ASN A 85 1.03 -0.58 -3.02
N ASP A 86 1.63 0.49 -3.54
CA ASP A 86 1.34 1.85 -3.14
C ASP A 86 0.71 2.66 -4.28
N PRO A 87 -0.63 2.70 -4.37
CA PRO A 87 -1.30 3.53 -5.35
C PRO A 87 -1.15 5.02 -5.04
N LEU A 88 -1.10 5.82 -6.11
CA LEU A 88 -1.07 7.27 -6.04
C LEU A 88 -2.45 7.86 -6.36
N PRO A 89 -2.79 9.01 -5.77
CA PRO A 89 -3.97 9.77 -6.16
C PRO A 89 -3.77 10.33 -7.57
N ALA A 90 -4.84 10.43 -8.36
CA ALA A 90 -4.76 10.75 -9.80
C ALA A 90 -4.11 12.11 -10.13
N GLY A 91 -4.07 13.05 -9.18
CA GLY A 91 -3.40 14.35 -9.35
C GLY A 91 -1.88 14.30 -9.17
N PHE A 92 -1.28 13.12 -8.94
CA PHE A 92 0.15 12.96 -8.66
C PHE A 92 0.84 12.06 -9.67
N GLU A 93 2.12 12.32 -9.91
CA GLU A 93 3.00 11.44 -10.69
C GLU A 93 4.29 11.16 -9.93
N VAL A 94 4.85 9.96 -10.10
CA VAL A 94 6.19 9.63 -9.58
C VAL A 94 7.25 10.40 -10.37
N VAL A 95 8.18 11.07 -9.67
CA VAL A 95 9.32 11.72 -10.33
C VAL A 95 10.41 10.66 -10.58
N PRO A 96 10.76 10.30 -11.84
CA PRO A 96 11.53 9.09 -12.15
C PRO A 96 13.02 9.06 -11.74
N ARG A 97 13.49 9.88 -10.79
CA ARG A 97 14.93 10.11 -10.56
C ARG A 97 15.44 9.93 -9.13
N TRP A 98 14.65 9.43 -8.17
CA TRP A 98 15.16 9.26 -6.81
C TRP A 98 14.50 8.12 -6.06
N SER A 99 15.28 7.12 -5.66
CA SER A 99 14.89 6.13 -4.65
C SER A 99 15.94 6.14 -3.55
N ARG A 100 15.83 7.06 -2.61
CA ARG A 100 16.58 6.97 -1.35
C ARG A 100 15.77 6.15 -0.36
N ILE A 101 16.05 4.85 -0.32
CA ILE A 101 15.56 3.95 0.73
C ILE A 101 16.46 4.16 1.95
N GLU A 102 15.92 4.74 3.01
CA GLU A 102 16.61 4.94 4.27
C GLU A 102 16.12 3.88 5.27
N SER A 103 17.01 3.07 5.84
CA SER A 103 16.66 2.18 6.95
C SER A 103 17.86 2.03 7.87
N LYS A 104 17.66 1.74 9.16
CA LYS A 104 18.80 1.48 10.07
C LYS A 104 19.67 0.30 9.59
N ASP A 105 19.11 -0.61 8.79
CA ASP A 105 19.78 -1.76 8.16
C ASP A 105 19.80 -1.65 6.63
N VAL A 106 20.27 -0.50 6.10
CA VAL A 106 20.33 -0.15 4.66
C VAL A 106 20.87 -1.29 3.78
N LYS A 107 21.78 -2.13 4.30
CA LYS A 107 22.41 -3.24 3.56
C LYS A 107 21.46 -4.40 3.25
N LYS A 108 20.47 -4.70 4.09
CA LYS A 108 19.53 -5.81 3.85
C LYS A 108 18.40 -5.43 2.88
N TRP A 109 17.92 -4.18 2.94
CA TRP A 109 16.81 -3.71 2.09
C TRP A 109 17.19 -3.55 0.62
N ARG A 110 18.34 -2.93 0.34
CA ARG A 110 18.78 -2.65 -1.03
C ARG A 110 19.17 -3.90 -1.85
N MET A 111 19.55 -5.00 -1.20
CA MET A 111 20.11 -6.18 -1.89
C MET A 111 19.03 -7.10 -2.49
N TRP A 112 17.79 -7.00 -2.04
CA TRP A 112 16.71 -7.95 -2.41
C TRP A 112 15.44 -7.28 -2.94
N MET A 113 15.47 -5.96 -3.13
CA MET A 113 14.30 -5.20 -3.57
C MET A 113 14.31 -4.92 -5.06
N ARG A 114 13.29 -5.42 -5.75
CA ARG A 114 12.89 -4.91 -7.06
C ARG A 114 11.76 -3.93 -6.84
N HIS A 115 11.77 -2.81 -7.55
CA HIS A 115 10.64 -1.89 -7.58
C HIS A 115 10.22 -1.65 -9.03
N GLU A 116 8.93 -1.43 -9.21
CA GLU A 116 8.30 -1.09 -10.47
C GLU A 116 7.54 0.21 -10.26
N VAL A 117 7.87 1.21 -11.08
CA VAL A 117 7.20 2.50 -11.07
C VAL A 117 6.22 2.50 -12.23
N TYR A 118 4.94 2.65 -11.91
CA TYR A 118 3.88 2.86 -12.87
C TYR A 118 3.40 4.30 -12.79
N PHE A 119 2.55 4.69 -13.74
CA PHE A 119 1.92 6.00 -13.74
C PHE A 119 1.07 6.24 -12.48
N ASP A 120 0.35 5.22 -12.01
CA ASP A 120 -0.65 5.33 -10.95
C ASP A 120 -0.25 4.68 -9.62
N ARG A 121 0.95 4.07 -9.54
CA ARG A 121 1.40 3.34 -8.34
C ARG A 121 2.90 3.05 -8.35
N VAL A 122 3.43 2.78 -7.16
CA VAL A 122 4.73 2.14 -6.96
C VAL A 122 4.53 0.75 -6.38
N ILE A 123 5.19 -0.24 -6.96
CA ILE A 123 5.22 -1.60 -6.40
C ILE A 123 6.66 -1.91 -5.97
N ALA A 124 6.84 -2.41 -4.75
CA ALA A 124 8.12 -2.85 -4.25
C ALA A 124 8.03 -4.29 -3.72
N TYR A 125 9.02 -5.10 -4.05
CA TYR A 125 9.05 -6.53 -3.71
C TYR A 125 10.26 -6.83 -2.83
N ALA A 126 10.08 -7.56 -1.74
CA ALA A 126 11.17 -8.06 -0.92
C ALA A 126 11.05 -9.58 -0.77
N ARG A 127 12.10 -10.32 -1.14
CA ARG A 127 12.11 -11.79 -0.94
C ARG A 127 12.11 -12.16 0.55
N HIS A 128 12.73 -11.32 1.37
CA HIS A 128 12.94 -11.54 2.79
C HIS A 128 12.98 -10.22 3.54
N LEU A 129 12.19 -10.12 4.62
CA LEU A 129 12.22 -9.03 5.58
C LEU A 129 12.45 -9.64 6.96
N SER A 130 13.53 -9.27 7.62
CA SER A 130 13.76 -9.62 9.02
C SER A 130 12.82 -8.81 9.92
N ARG A 131 12.70 -9.18 11.19
CA ARG A 131 12.05 -8.32 12.18
C ARG A 131 12.71 -6.93 12.19
N GLY A 132 11.91 -5.86 12.12
CA GLY A 132 12.42 -4.49 12.13
C GLY A 132 11.47 -3.46 11.54
N VAL A 133 11.96 -2.24 11.44
CA VAL A 133 11.26 -1.10 10.83
C VAL A 133 12.02 -0.65 9.60
N TYR A 134 11.27 -0.39 8.54
CA TYR A 134 11.81 -0.13 7.23
C TYR A 134 11.13 1.04 6.56
N VAL A 135 11.91 1.91 5.91
CA VAL A 135 11.37 3.12 5.30
C VAL A 135 11.69 3.15 3.81
N LEU A 136 10.65 3.27 3.00
CA LEU A 136 10.74 3.48 1.56
C LEU A 136 10.31 4.92 1.26
N ARG A 137 11.19 5.70 0.62
CA ARG A 137 10.89 7.06 0.18
C ARG A 137 11.03 7.18 -1.33
N TYR A 138 10.09 7.87 -1.95
CA TYR A 138 10.15 8.22 -3.37
C TYR A 138 9.47 9.58 -3.63
N PRO A 139 10.01 10.38 -4.55
CA PRO A 139 9.45 11.69 -4.87
C PRO A 139 8.23 11.56 -5.76
N VAL A 140 7.26 12.44 -5.53
CA VAL A 140 6.07 12.61 -6.34
C VAL A 140 5.87 14.08 -6.66
N ARG A 141 5.34 14.39 -7.83
CA ARG A 141 4.92 15.74 -8.19
C ARG A 141 3.40 15.79 -8.16
N ALA A 142 2.83 16.78 -7.48
CA ALA A 142 1.41 17.11 -7.62
C ALA A 142 1.25 17.94 -8.90
N ILE A 143 0.35 17.55 -9.80
CA ILE A 143 0.22 18.14 -11.14
C ILE A 143 -1.12 18.82 -11.33
N VAL A 144 -2.21 18.11 -11.04
CA VAL A 144 -3.56 18.59 -11.35
C VAL A 144 -4.24 19.02 -10.05
N PRO A 145 -4.70 20.28 -9.93
CA PRO A 145 -5.53 20.71 -8.81
C PRO A 145 -6.86 19.95 -8.76
N GLY A 146 -7.35 19.65 -7.57
CA GLY A 146 -8.60 18.96 -7.35
C GLY A 146 -8.62 18.05 -6.13
N LYS A 147 -9.77 17.42 -5.89
CA LYS A 147 -9.96 16.44 -4.81
C LYS A 147 -9.91 15.03 -5.37
N PHE A 148 -8.99 14.23 -4.86
CA PHE A 148 -8.75 12.86 -5.31
C PHE A 148 -8.86 11.87 -4.17
N SER A 149 -9.22 10.64 -4.49
CA SER A 149 -9.05 9.53 -3.55
C SER A 149 -7.57 9.21 -3.46
N LEU A 150 -7.04 9.15 -2.24
CA LEU A 150 -5.76 8.53 -1.90
C LEU A 150 -6.06 7.09 -1.49
N PRO A 151 -5.87 6.11 -2.40
CA PRO A 151 -6.17 4.73 -2.05
C PRO A 151 -5.13 4.21 -1.04
N PRO A 152 -5.50 3.23 -0.21
CA PRO A 152 -4.61 2.72 0.82
C PRO A 152 -3.41 2.01 0.21
N THR A 153 -2.25 2.16 0.85
CA THR A 153 -1.09 1.33 0.59
C THR A 153 -1.31 -0.04 1.22
N LEU A 154 -1.04 -1.10 0.47
CA LEU A 154 -1.13 -2.48 0.94
C LEU A 154 0.26 -3.11 0.95
N VAL A 155 0.68 -3.61 2.11
CA VAL A 155 1.84 -4.51 2.25
C VAL A 155 1.33 -5.89 2.62
N GLN A 156 1.79 -6.94 1.95
CA GLN A 156 1.35 -8.30 2.26
C GLN A 156 2.39 -9.35 1.85
N GLU A 157 2.30 -10.53 2.44
CA GLU A 157 2.96 -11.71 1.86
C GLU A 157 2.21 -12.14 0.60
N MET A 158 2.95 -12.42 -0.47
CA MET A 158 2.39 -12.82 -1.76
C MET A 158 1.71 -14.18 -1.71
N TYR A 159 2.26 -15.09 -0.92
CA TYR A 159 1.80 -16.49 -0.82
C TYR A 159 1.02 -16.80 0.45
N THR A 160 0.89 -15.84 1.38
CA THR A 160 0.05 -15.95 2.59
C THR A 160 -0.67 -14.61 2.80
N PRO A 161 -1.67 -14.28 1.94
CA PRO A 161 -2.28 -12.96 1.90
C PRO A 161 -3.11 -12.60 3.14
N SER A 162 -3.29 -13.54 4.07
CA SER A 162 -3.84 -13.26 5.40
C SER A 162 -2.87 -12.49 6.29
N VAL A 163 -1.57 -12.49 5.97
CA VAL A 163 -0.55 -11.67 6.61
C VAL A 163 -0.35 -10.39 5.80
N PHE A 164 -0.91 -9.29 6.28
CA PHE A 164 -0.87 -8.02 5.58
C PHE A 164 -0.96 -6.82 6.52
N GLY A 165 -0.65 -5.65 5.99
CA GLY A 165 -0.93 -4.35 6.57
C GLY A 165 -1.50 -3.44 5.50
N ARG A 166 -2.49 -2.62 5.84
CA ARG A 166 -2.96 -1.54 4.97
C ARG A 166 -3.09 -0.23 5.72
N THR A 167 -2.81 0.86 5.02
CA THR A 167 -3.10 2.19 5.54
C THR A 167 -4.59 2.48 5.48
N GLU A 168 -4.99 3.64 6.03
CA GLU A 168 -6.30 4.18 5.71
C GLU A 168 -6.36 4.60 4.23
N GLY A 169 -7.54 4.49 3.64
CA GLY A 169 -7.87 5.27 2.44
C GLY A 169 -8.43 6.62 2.89
N ARG A 170 -8.13 7.70 2.16
CA ARG A 170 -8.68 9.03 2.48
C ARG A 170 -8.79 9.91 1.24
N MET A 171 -9.40 11.08 1.38
CA MET A 171 -9.36 12.10 0.33
C MET A 171 -8.13 12.97 0.50
N ILE A 172 -7.60 13.44 -0.62
CA ILE A 172 -6.50 14.41 -0.68
C ILE A 172 -6.89 15.54 -1.61
N GLU A 173 -6.56 16.77 -1.25
CA GLU A 173 -6.82 17.96 -2.05
C GLU A 173 -5.49 18.54 -2.54
N VAL A 174 -5.40 18.73 -3.85
CA VAL A 174 -4.33 19.48 -4.49
C VAL A 174 -4.88 20.86 -4.82
N LYS A 175 -4.30 21.89 -4.23
CA LYS A 175 -4.63 23.28 -4.51
C LYS A 175 -3.83 23.80 -5.69
N GLU A 176 -4.35 24.86 -6.29
CA GLU A 176 -3.63 25.59 -7.32
C GLU A 176 -2.38 26.22 -6.71
N GLY A 177 -1.23 25.90 -7.30
CA GLY A 177 0.05 26.50 -6.93
C GLY A 177 0.14 27.92 -7.46
N ILE A 178 0.82 28.79 -6.70
CA ILE A 178 1.14 30.17 -7.12
C ILE A 178 2.20 30.15 -8.23
#